data_AF-A0A3C0ZUI5-F1
#
_entry.id   AF-A0A3C0ZUI5-F1
#
_cell.length_a   1.000
_cell.length_b   1.000
_cell.length_c   1.000
_cell.angle_alpha   90.00
_cell.angle_beta   90.00
_cell.angle_gamma   90.00
#
_symmetry.space_group_name_H-M   'P 1'
#
loop_
_entity.id
_entity.type
_entity.pdbx_description
1 polymer ?
#
loop_
_entity_poly.entity_id
_entity_poly.type
_entity_poly.pdbx_seq_one_letter_code
_entity_poly.pdbx_strand_id
1 'polypeptide(L)'
;MNKAIYMETILNAEEIAASASASPSNLSFSPSVTLQTLEAKWENAGIGNAFIFGKVMSTNTDLLLELLQLTLPELEIWEISDAVQEVYLKTSIDAHGVRLDISVRDSKNRIFDVEMQLRDEENIPRRIRYYTGTFDQTNLKAGENYNQLKDAIIIFITPFDPFGRSRYRYTFRNLCLEEKENPLELGDGTTKVILNAKGSVGEISPSLKGFLDLVLGLQPPAASAGSYADRVQKQVDIA
;
A
#
# COMPACT_ATOMS: atom_id res chain seq x y z
N MET A 1 14.82 -0.80 8.28
CA MET A 1 15.57 0.48 8.13
C MET A 1 15.24 1.39 9.32
N ASN A 2 16.11 2.29 9.78
CA ASN A 2 15.84 3.23 10.90
C ASN A 2 15.82 4.69 10.39
N LYS A 3 15.40 5.66 11.23
CA LYS A 3 15.34 7.11 10.90
C LYS A 3 16.61 7.58 10.17
N ALA A 4 17.79 7.23 10.71
CA ALA A 4 19.08 7.62 10.14
C ALA A 4 19.29 7.11 8.70
N ILE A 5 19.04 5.82 8.46
CA ILE A 5 19.22 5.22 7.12
C ILE A 5 18.18 5.78 6.12
N TYR A 6 16.95 6.07 6.55
CA TYR A 6 15.95 6.72 5.69
C TYR A 6 16.40 8.13 5.27
N MET A 7 16.93 8.92 6.21
CA MET A 7 17.45 10.26 5.91
C MET A 7 18.62 10.21 4.93
N GLU A 8 19.59 9.33 5.18
CA GLU A 8 20.71 9.13 4.26
C GLU A 8 20.25 8.70 2.87
N THR A 9 19.25 7.81 2.79
CA THR A 9 18.70 7.34 1.50
C THR A 9 18.06 8.49 0.71
N ILE A 10 17.27 9.35 1.36
CA ILE A 10 16.60 10.48 0.70
C ILE A 10 17.61 11.55 0.27
N LEU A 11 18.55 11.91 1.14
CA LEU A 11 19.60 12.89 0.80
C LEU A 11 20.43 12.42 -0.38
N ASN A 12 20.85 11.15 -0.37
CA ASN A 12 21.59 10.55 -1.48
C ASN A 12 20.77 10.55 -2.77
N ALA A 13 19.48 10.22 -2.71
CA ALA A 13 18.62 10.24 -3.90
C ALA A 13 18.44 11.65 -4.48
N GLU A 14 18.34 12.68 -3.64
CA GLU A 14 18.23 14.08 -4.08
C GLU A 14 19.56 14.62 -4.63
N GLU A 15 20.71 14.24 -4.06
CA GLU A 15 22.04 14.54 -4.61
C GLU A 15 22.23 13.91 -6.00
N ILE A 16 21.79 12.65 -6.17
CA ILE A 16 21.82 11.96 -7.46
C ILE A 16 20.89 12.66 -8.48
N ALA A 17 19.67 13.05 -8.08
CA ALA A 17 18.75 13.78 -8.96
C ALA A 17 19.26 15.18 -9.35
N ALA A 18 19.92 15.88 -8.42
CA ALA A 18 20.54 17.18 -8.67
C ALA A 18 21.75 17.08 -9.63
N SER A 19 22.55 16.01 -9.51
CA SER A 19 23.67 15.77 -10.42
C SER A 19 23.23 15.34 -11.84
N ALA A 20 22.10 14.63 -11.95
CA ALA A 20 21.54 14.20 -13.24
C ALA A 20 20.83 15.31 -14.04
N SER A 21 20.48 16.44 -13.40
CA SER A 21 19.71 17.54 -14.01
C SER A 21 20.54 18.78 -14.36
N ALA A 22 21.84 18.83 -14.03
CA ALA A 22 22.67 20.01 -14.25
C ALA A 22 23.27 20.07 -15.68
N SER A 23 22.89 21.08 -16.47
CA SER A 23 23.67 21.58 -17.62
C SER A 23 24.69 22.66 -17.17
N PRO A 24 25.84 22.85 -17.84
CA PRO A 24 27.04 23.48 -17.24
C PRO A 24 27.00 25.01 -17.05
N SER A 25 25.87 25.69 -17.21
CA SER A 25 25.85 27.17 -17.20
C SER A 25 24.59 27.72 -16.55
N ASN A 26 24.56 27.70 -15.21
CA ASN A 26 24.05 28.76 -14.34
C ASN A 26 24.04 28.25 -12.88
N LEU A 27 25.12 28.51 -12.16
CA LEU A 27 25.21 28.24 -10.72
C LEU A 27 24.46 29.33 -9.94
N SER A 28 23.18 29.08 -9.69
CA SER A 28 22.50 29.54 -8.48
C SER A 28 21.74 28.35 -7.89
N PHE A 29 22.46 27.47 -7.19
CA PHE A 29 21.86 26.35 -6.48
C PHE A 29 21.35 26.84 -5.13
N SER A 30 20.05 26.71 -4.89
CA SER A 30 19.53 26.57 -3.53
C SER A 30 19.39 25.07 -3.27
N PRO A 31 20.08 24.49 -2.27
CA PRO A 31 19.93 23.08 -1.95
C PRO A 31 18.52 22.89 -1.35
N SER A 32 17.62 22.26 -2.10
CA SER A 32 16.17 22.34 -1.84
C SER A 32 15.64 21.50 -0.68
N VAL A 33 16.48 20.80 0.09
CA VAL A 33 16.07 20.17 1.36
C VAL A 33 17.26 20.12 2.33
N THR A 34 17.06 20.55 3.58
CA THR A 34 18.06 20.44 4.66
C THR A 34 17.78 19.23 5.56
N LEU A 35 18.80 18.71 6.24
CA LEU A 35 18.66 17.67 7.28
C LEU A 35 17.56 18.03 8.30
N GLN A 36 17.54 19.28 8.77
CA GLN A 36 16.51 19.79 9.67
C GLN A 36 15.10 19.73 9.07
N THR A 37 14.96 19.99 7.77
CA THR A 37 13.66 19.90 7.07
C THR A 37 13.21 18.44 6.94
N LEU A 38 14.14 17.52 6.72
CA LEU A 38 13.84 16.08 6.68
C LEU A 38 13.48 15.54 8.06
N GLU A 39 14.23 15.91 9.09
CA GLU A 39 13.94 15.58 10.48
C GLU A 39 12.55 16.04 10.88
N ALA A 40 12.19 17.29 10.56
CA ALA A 40 10.85 17.80 10.79
C ALA A 40 9.78 17.04 9.97
N LYS A 41 10.05 16.69 8.70
CA LYS A 41 9.13 15.89 7.87
C LYS A 41 8.92 14.49 8.46
N TRP A 42 9.95 13.89 9.05
CA TRP A 42 9.87 12.58 9.68
C TRP A 42 9.17 12.63 11.03
N GLU A 43 9.47 13.62 11.87
CA GLU A 43 8.82 13.79 13.18
C GLU A 43 7.32 14.06 13.05
N ASN A 44 6.89 14.62 11.93
CA ASN A 44 5.47 14.82 11.61
C ASN A 44 4.90 13.74 10.66
N ALA A 45 5.65 12.70 10.33
CA ALA A 45 5.17 11.65 9.43
C ALA A 45 4.21 10.72 10.19
N GLY A 46 2.98 10.62 9.69
CA GLY A 46 1.98 9.68 10.19
C GLY A 46 2.00 8.34 9.45
N ILE A 47 1.01 7.50 9.74
CA ILE A 47 0.85 6.17 9.12
C ILE A 47 0.71 6.24 7.58
N GLY A 48 0.31 7.37 7.01
CA GLY A 48 0.26 7.55 5.55
C GLY A 48 1.64 7.49 4.88
N ASN A 49 2.74 7.64 5.61
CA ASN A 49 4.08 7.45 5.04
C ASN A 49 4.34 5.95 4.78
N ALA A 50 4.60 5.57 3.52
CA ALA A 50 4.80 4.18 3.10
C ALA A 50 5.87 3.42 3.93
N PHE A 51 6.94 4.12 4.34
CA PHE A 51 7.95 3.52 5.18
C PHE A 51 7.44 3.21 6.59
N ILE A 52 6.79 4.19 7.24
CA ILE A 52 6.21 4.02 8.59
C ILE A 52 5.12 2.95 8.54
N PHE A 53 4.25 3.00 7.52
CA PHE A 53 3.25 1.98 7.25
C PHE A 53 3.87 0.58 7.18
N GLY A 54 4.86 0.40 6.30
CA GLY A 54 5.57 -0.86 6.14
C GLY A 54 6.18 -1.35 7.44
N LYS A 55 6.83 -0.48 8.20
CA LYS A 55 7.46 -0.82 9.49
C LYS A 55 6.42 -1.22 10.55
N VAL A 56 5.40 -0.40 10.75
CA VAL A 56 4.35 -0.63 11.76
C VAL A 56 3.63 -1.94 11.48
N MET A 57 3.19 -2.15 10.24
CA MET A 57 2.38 -3.32 9.88
C MET A 57 3.20 -4.61 9.77
N SER A 58 4.47 -4.55 9.34
CA SER A 58 5.33 -5.76 9.32
C SER A 58 5.81 -6.18 10.71
N THR A 59 5.98 -5.23 11.64
CA THR A 59 6.40 -5.54 13.03
C THR A 59 5.21 -5.93 13.91
N ASN A 60 4.00 -5.45 13.60
CA ASN A 60 2.78 -5.71 14.35
C ASN A 60 1.77 -6.45 13.45
N THR A 61 2.00 -7.74 13.24
CA THR A 61 1.20 -8.55 12.31
C THR A 61 -0.26 -8.69 12.75
N ASP A 62 -0.57 -8.55 14.04
CA ASP A 62 -1.95 -8.46 14.53
C ASP A 62 -2.69 -7.23 13.97
N LEU A 63 -2.00 -6.08 13.87
CA LEU A 63 -2.57 -4.87 13.29
C LEU A 63 -2.76 -4.99 11.78
N LEU A 64 -1.84 -5.68 11.08
CA LEU A 64 -1.98 -5.99 9.66
C LEU A 64 -3.13 -6.96 9.40
N LEU A 65 -3.25 -8.02 10.20
CA LEU A 65 -4.36 -8.97 10.12
C LEU A 65 -5.69 -8.25 10.29
N GLU A 66 -5.81 -7.41 11.31
CA GLU A 66 -7.02 -6.63 11.55
C GLU A 66 -7.31 -5.66 10.40
N LEU A 67 -6.31 -5.01 9.80
CA LEU A 67 -6.49 -4.18 8.61
C LEU A 67 -7.12 -4.97 7.46
N LEU A 68 -6.61 -6.17 7.18
CA LEU A 68 -7.10 -7.03 6.11
C LEU A 68 -8.54 -7.47 6.38
N GLN A 69 -8.85 -7.87 7.62
CA GLN A 69 -10.21 -8.25 8.04
C GLN A 69 -11.19 -7.08 7.94
N LEU A 70 -10.77 -5.87 8.31
CA LEU A 70 -11.58 -4.66 8.19
C LEU A 70 -11.82 -4.28 6.72
N THR A 71 -10.82 -4.53 5.86
CA THR A 71 -10.85 -4.18 4.42
C THR A 71 -11.70 -5.16 3.62
N LEU A 72 -11.63 -6.45 3.96
CA LEU A 72 -12.24 -7.58 3.25
C LEU A 72 -12.91 -8.56 4.23
N PRO A 73 -13.94 -8.12 4.99
CA PRO A 73 -14.61 -8.97 5.97
C PRO A 73 -15.22 -10.24 5.35
N GLU A 74 -15.60 -10.17 4.08
CA GLU A 74 -16.15 -11.29 3.31
C GLU A 74 -15.16 -12.45 3.08
N LEU A 75 -13.85 -12.22 3.27
CA LEU A 75 -12.83 -13.22 2.99
C LEU A 75 -12.53 -14.13 4.19
N GLU A 76 -13.02 -13.81 5.39
CA GLU A 76 -12.81 -14.59 6.61
C GLU A 76 -11.32 -14.93 6.84
N ILE A 77 -10.48 -13.90 6.89
CA ILE A 77 -9.03 -14.03 7.08
C ILE A 77 -8.77 -14.28 8.57
N TRP A 78 -8.38 -15.50 8.94
CA TRP A 78 -8.19 -15.88 10.36
C TRP A 78 -6.75 -15.72 10.84
N GLU A 79 -5.80 -15.93 9.95
CA GLU A 79 -4.38 -15.94 10.25
C GLU A 79 -3.61 -15.45 9.01
N ILE A 80 -2.49 -14.79 9.27
CA ILE A 80 -1.52 -14.42 8.24
C ILE A 80 -0.12 -14.92 8.60
N SER A 81 0.66 -15.21 7.57
CA SER A 81 2.06 -15.60 7.64
C SER A 81 2.88 -14.85 6.59
N ASP A 82 4.21 -14.93 6.73
CA ASP A 82 5.14 -14.42 5.73
C ASP A 82 4.93 -12.93 5.38
N ALA A 83 4.60 -12.11 6.37
CA ALA A 83 4.51 -10.66 6.20
C ALA A 83 5.93 -10.08 5.97
N VAL A 84 6.20 -9.60 4.76
CA VAL A 84 7.50 -9.06 4.37
C VAL A 84 7.34 -7.64 3.86
N GLN A 85 8.14 -6.72 4.43
CA GLN A 85 8.27 -5.34 3.98
C GLN A 85 9.25 -5.22 2.81
N GLU A 86 8.98 -4.31 1.86
CA GLU A 86 9.88 -3.94 0.74
C GLU A 86 10.32 -5.15 -0.12
N VAL A 87 9.37 -5.97 -0.55
CA VAL A 87 9.68 -7.11 -1.41
C VAL A 87 10.00 -6.62 -2.82
N TYR A 88 11.26 -6.77 -3.23
CA TYR A 88 11.68 -6.50 -4.59
C TYR A 88 11.49 -7.72 -5.48
N LEU A 89 10.56 -7.63 -6.44
CA LEU A 89 10.29 -8.64 -7.43
C LEU A 89 10.80 -8.19 -8.80
N LYS A 90 11.67 -8.99 -9.42
CA LYS A 90 12.17 -8.73 -10.77
C LYS A 90 12.25 -10.04 -11.54
N THR A 91 11.52 -10.11 -12.65
CA THR A 91 11.33 -11.36 -13.42
C THR A 91 12.42 -11.59 -14.47
N SER A 92 13.08 -10.53 -14.95
CA SER A 92 14.23 -10.59 -15.85
C SER A 92 15.12 -9.36 -15.69
N ILE A 93 16.34 -9.38 -16.26
CA ILE A 93 17.33 -8.29 -16.13
C ILE A 93 16.80 -6.97 -16.71
N ASP A 94 16.07 -7.04 -17.81
CA ASP A 94 15.47 -5.94 -18.58
C ASP A 94 14.06 -5.56 -18.12
N ALA A 95 13.41 -6.36 -17.26
CA ALA A 95 12.09 -6.06 -16.73
C ALA A 95 12.12 -4.92 -15.70
N HIS A 96 11.03 -4.15 -15.67
CA HIS A 96 10.80 -3.16 -14.62
C HIS A 96 10.52 -3.87 -13.29
N GLY A 97 11.36 -3.68 -12.28
CA GLY A 97 11.14 -4.30 -10.97
C GLY A 97 9.89 -3.74 -10.28
N VAL A 98 9.26 -4.55 -9.44
CA VAL A 98 8.21 -4.14 -8.51
C VAL A 98 8.79 -4.10 -7.11
N ARG A 99 8.54 -3.04 -6.36
CA ARG A 99 8.81 -2.99 -4.92
C ARG A 99 7.47 -2.90 -4.21
N LEU A 100 7.14 -3.96 -3.48
CA LEU A 100 5.91 -4.07 -2.71
C LEU A 100 6.14 -3.49 -1.33
N ASP A 101 5.21 -2.68 -0.83
CA ASP A 101 5.29 -2.14 0.52
C ASP A 101 5.16 -3.27 1.54
N ILE A 102 4.11 -4.11 1.42
CA ILE A 102 3.88 -5.27 2.27
C ILE A 102 3.28 -6.42 1.45
N SER A 103 4.00 -7.54 1.37
CA SER A 103 3.46 -8.82 0.89
C SER A 103 3.15 -9.71 2.08
N VAL A 104 1.98 -10.35 2.08
CA VAL A 104 1.56 -11.27 3.15
C VAL A 104 0.67 -12.38 2.60
N ARG A 105 0.64 -13.52 3.29
CA ARG A 105 -0.19 -14.68 2.92
C ARG A 105 -1.16 -15.00 4.05
N ASP A 106 -2.34 -15.52 3.71
CA ASP A 106 -3.26 -16.07 4.71
C ASP A 106 -3.26 -17.61 4.78
N SER A 107 -4.04 -18.16 5.71
CA SER A 107 -4.19 -19.61 5.90
C SER A 107 -4.82 -20.36 4.71
N LYS A 108 -5.48 -19.65 3.77
CA LYS A 108 -6.00 -20.21 2.52
C LYS A 108 -5.00 -20.06 1.36
N ASN A 109 -3.77 -19.65 1.64
CA ASN A 109 -2.68 -19.44 0.68
C ASN A 109 -2.96 -18.32 -0.34
N ARG A 110 -3.92 -17.43 -0.05
CA ARG A 110 -4.15 -16.20 -0.82
C ARG A 110 -3.03 -15.22 -0.52
N ILE A 111 -2.57 -14.53 -1.55
CA ILE A 111 -1.50 -13.53 -1.42
C ILE A 111 -2.12 -12.15 -1.43
N PHE A 112 -1.69 -11.33 -0.47
CA PHE A 112 -2.07 -9.94 -0.34
C PHE A 112 -0.86 -9.06 -0.55
N ASP A 113 -1.08 -8.00 -1.29
CA ASP A 113 -0.18 -6.87 -1.43
C ASP A 113 -0.88 -5.63 -0.90
N VAL A 114 -0.27 -4.93 0.06
CA VAL A 114 -0.86 -3.74 0.69
C VAL A 114 0.07 -2.55 0.51
N GLU A 115 -0.37 -1.62 -0.33
CA GLU A 115 0.39 -0.47 -0.83
C GLU A 115 -0.14 0.83 -0.24
N MET A 116 0.73 1.64 0.35
CA MET A 116 0.42 2.97 0.85
C MET A 116 0.91 4.02 -0.15
N GLN A 117 -0.02 4.66 -0.88
CA GLN A 117 0.33 5.61 -1.93
C GLN A 117 -0.11 7.03 -1.53
N LEU A 118 0.85 7.89 -1.20
CA LEU A 118 0.58 9.28 -0.79
C LEU A 118 0.26 10.24 -1.95
N ARG A 119 0.84 10.00 -3.13
CA ARG A 119 0.72 10.89 -4.28
C ARG A 119 -0.09 10.24 -5.38
N ASP A 120 -0.97 11.02 -6.00
CA ASP A 120 -1.63 10.58 -7.20
C ASP A 120 -0.66 10.69 -8.38
N GLU A 121 -0.28 9.54 -8.92
CA GLU A 121 0.54 9.44 -10.13
C GLU A 121 -0.31 9.10 -11.37
N GLU A 122 -1.64 9.09 -11.23
CA GLU A 122 -2.62 8.80 -12.29
C GLU A 122 -2.40 7.43 -12.97
N ASN A 123 -1.70 6.51 -12.29
CA ASN A 123 -1.25 5.25 -12.85
C ASN A 123 -1.71 4.00 -12.06
N ILE A 124 -2.45 4.18 -10.95
CA ILE A 124 -2.88 3.10 -10.05
C ILE A 124 -3.48 1.90 -10.81
N PRO A 125 -4.42 2.06 -11.75
CA PRO A 125 -5.00 0.90 -12.45
C PRO A 125 -3.96 0.09 -13.24
N ARG A 126 -3.00 0.78 -13.88
CA ARG A 126 -1.94 0.12 -14.67
C ARG A 126 -0.90 -0.51 -13.75
N ARG A 127 -0.55 0.12 -12.63
CA ARG A 127 0.36 -0.42 -11.60
C ARG A 127 -0.21 -1.69 -10.99
N ILE A 128 -1.48 -1.69 -10.58
CA ILE A 128 -2.12 -2.89 -10.04
C ILE A 128 -2.05 -4.05 -11.03
N ARG A 129 -2.36 -3.82 -12.31
CA ARG A 129 -2.23 -4.86 -13.35
C ARG A 129 -0.80 -5.40 -13.45
N TYR A 130 0.19 -4.52 -13.44
CA TYR A 130 1.60 -4.91 -13.52
C TYR A 130 2.03 -5.74 -12.32
N TYR A 131 1.59 -5.35 -11.12
CA TYR A 131 1.88 -6.05 -9.87
C TYR A 131 1.26 -7.43 -9.87
N THR A 132 -0.03 -7.57 -10.21
CA THR A 132 -0.69 -8.88 -10.34
C THR A 132 0.07 -9.80 -11.29
N GLY A 133 0.41 -9.33 -12.50
CA GLY A 133 1.15 -10.16 -13.46
C GLY A 133 2.57 -10.51 -13.02
N THR A 134 3.20 -9.66 -12.19
CA THR A 134 4.52 -9.95 -11.60
C THR A 134 4.40 -11.01 -10.49
N PHE A 135 3.34 -10.95 -9.68
CA PHE A 135 3.04 -11.98 -8.69
C PHE A 135 2.83 -13.35 -9.34
N ASP A 136 2.05 -13.42 -10.42
CA ASP A 136 1.79 -14.68 -11.11
C ASP A 136 3.10 -15.31 -11.62
N GLN A 137 3.98 -14.50 -12.21
CA GLN A 137 5.28 -14.96 -12.71
C GLN A 137 6.23 -15.45 -11.60
N THR A 138 6.18 -14.86 -10.41
CA THR A 138 7.06 -15.26 -9.29
C THR A 138 6.50 -16.43 -8.49
N ASN A 139 5.20 -16.73 -8.63
CA ASN A 139 4.50 -17.77 -7.89
C ASN A 139 4.15 -19.02 -8.71
N LEU A 140 4.38 -19.02 -10.03
CA LEU A 140 4.19 -20.18 -10.89
C LEU A 140 5.49 -20.54 -11.62
N LYS A 141 6.02 -21.73 -11.36
CA LYS A 141 7.27 -22.21 -11.96
C LYS A 141 7.03 -22.82 -13.33
N ALA A 142 8.11 -22.91 -14.11
CA ALA A 142 8.08 -23.56 -15.42
C ALA A 142 7.58 -25.02 -15.29
N GLY A 143 6.54 -25.34 -16.06
CA GLY A 143 5.91 -26.66 -16.08
C GLY A 143 4.77 -26.86 -15.06
N GLU A 144 4.52 -25.89 -14.17
CA GLU A 144 3.37 -25.93 -13.26
C GLU A 144 2.05 -25.61 -13.98
N ASN A 145 0.95 -26.12 -13.45
CA ASN A 145 -0.38 -25.91 -14.02
C ASN A 145 -0.94 -24.55 -13.56
N TYR A 146 -1.54 -23.77 -14.47
CA TYR A 146 -2.15 -22.48 -14.13
C TYR A 146 -3.21 -22.54 -13.02
N ASN A 147 -3.89 -23.67 -12.83
CA ASN A 147 -4.81 -23.89 -11.71
C ASN A 147 -4.11 -23.91 -10.33
N GLN A 148 -2.77 -23.88 -10.29
CA GLN A 148 -1.99 -23.74 -9.06
C GLN A 148 -1.67 -22.29 -8.73
N LEU A 149 -2.04 -21.33 -9.60
CA LEU A 149 -1.98 -19.92 -9.26
C LEU A 149 -2.83 -19.66 -8.01
N LYS A 150 -2.26 -18.89 -7.11
CA LYS A 150 -2.90 -18.49 -5.87
C LYS A 150 -3.77 -17.28 -6.15
N ASP A 151 -4.85 -17.13 -5.39
CA ASP A 151 -5.60 -15.89 -5.42
C ASP A 151 -4.69 -14.71 -5.03
N ALA A 152 -4.80 -13.62 -5.78
CA ALA A 152 -3.98 -12.43 -5.62
C ALA A 152 -4.87 -11.21 -5.35
N ILE A 153 -4.65 -10.59 -4.18
CA ILE A 153 -5.41 -9.44 -3.71
C ILE A 153 -4.46 -8.25 -3.59
N ILE A 154 -4.65 -7.23 -4.42
CA ILE A 154 -3.86 -6.00 -4.37
C ILE A 154 -4.69 -4.89 -3.73
N ILE A 155 -4.21 -4.32 -2.64
CA ILE A 155 -4.89 -3.30 -1.84
C ILE A 155 -4.07 -2.02 -1.87
N PHE A 156 -4.62 -0.96 -2.48
CA PHE A 156 -4.05 0.39 -2.39
C PHE A 156 -4.77 1.21 -1.32
N ILE A 157 -4.02 1.91 -0.49
CA ILE A 157 -4.52 2.85 0.51
C ILE A 157 -4.04 4.25 0.12
N THR A 158 -4.98 5.18 -0.01
CA THR A 158 -4.71 6.49 -0.63
C THR A 158 -5.35 7.65 0.14
N PRO A 159 -4.67 8.80 0.32
CA PRO A 159 -5.24 10.03 0.87
C PRO A 159 -5.92 10.90 -0.20
N PHE A 160 -6.27 10.33 -1.34
CA PHE A 160 -6.92 10.97 -2.49
C PHE A 160 -7.91 10.00 -3.14
N ASP A 161 -8.79 10.52 -3.99
CA ASP A 161 -9.77 9.71 -4.71
C ASP A 161 -9.34 9.50 -6.16
N PRO A 162 -8.76 8.34 -6.53
CA PRO A 162 -8.25 8.11 -7.87
C PRO A 162 -9.34 7.99 -8.94
N PHE A 163 -10.61 7.89 -8.56
CA PHE A 163 -11.72 7.71 -9.50
C PHE A 163 -12.77 8.81 -9.45
N GLY A 164 -12.66 9.75 -8.52
CA GLY A 164 -13.57 10.89 -8.37
C GLY A 164 -15.03 10.52 -8.09
N ARG A 165 -15.29 9.36 -7.45
CA ARG A 165 -16.65 8.91 -7.09
C ARG A 165 -16.94 8.94 -5.60
N SER A 166 -16.00 9.48 -4.82
CA SER A 166 -16.05 9.68 -3.39
C SER A 166 -16.32 8.41 -2.58
N ARG A 167 -16.05 7.21 -3.13
CA ARG A 167 -16.26 5.98 -2.35
C ARG A 167 -15.15 5.80 -1.32
N TYR A 168 -15.47 5.25 -0.16
CA TYR A 168 -14.47 4.78 0.81
C TYR A 168 -13.66 3.60 0.26
N ARG A 169 -14.34 2.68 -0.42
CA ARG A 169 -13.77 1.46 -0.97
C ARG A 169 -14.22 1.27 -2.41
N TYR A 170 -13.26 1.02 -3.28
CA TYR A 170 -13.48 0.50 -4.63
C TYR A 170 -12.97 -0.93 -4.68
N THR A 171 -13.81 -1.86 -5.12
CA THR A 171 -13.42 -3.26 -5.33
C THR A 171 -13.65 -3.60 -6.80
N PHE A 172 -12.62 -4.14 -7.46
CA PHE A 172 -12.68 -4.54 -8.85
C PHE A 172 -12.35 -6.02 -9.00
N ARG A 173 -13.20 -6.71 -9.76
CA ARG A 173 -13.06 -8.09 -10.23
C ARG A 173 -13.42 -8.15 -11.72
N ASN A 174 -13.03 -9.21 -12.40
CA ASN A 174 -13.36 -9.41 -13.82
C ASN A 174 -14.80 -9.95 -13.95
N LEU A 175 -15.66 -9.15 -14.58
CA LEU A 175 -17.08 -9.45 -14.81
C LEU A 175 -17.36 -9.61 -16.30
N CYS A 176 -18.28 -10.52 -16.64
CA CYS A 176 -18.85 -10.63 -17.97
C CYS A 176 -19.76 -9.42 -18.23
N LEU A 177 -19.51 -8.69 -19.32
CA LEU A 177 -20.21 -7.43 -19.62
C LEU A 177 -21.60 -7.66 -20.23
N GLU A 178 -21.79 -8.85 -20.81
CA GLU A 178 -23.02 -9.30 -21.43
C GLU A 178 -24.08 -9.68 -20.38
N GLU A 179 -23.64 -10.19 -19.22
CA GLU A 179 -24.50 -10.64 -18.11
C GLU A 179 -24.80 -9.50 -17.13
N LYS A 180 -25.76 -8.63 -17.46
CA LYS A 180 -26.07 -7.42 -16.67
C LYS A 180 -26.94 -7.65 -15.44
N GLU A 181 -27.85 -8.62 -15.52
CA GLU A 181 -28.85 -8.87 -14.46
C GLU A 181 -28.30 -9.75 -13.34
N ASN A 182 -27.52 -10.77 -13.71
CA ASN A 182 -26.81 -11.64 -12.79
C ASN A 182 -25.32 -11.66 -13.18
N PRO A 183 -24.51 -10.70 -12.67
CA PRO A 183 -23.12 -10.54 -13.07
C PRO A 183 -22.33 -11.84 -12.91
N LEU A 184 -21.88 -12.40 -14.03
CA LEU A 184 -20.99 -13.55 -14.05
C LEU A 184 -19.54 -13.09 -13.81
N GLU A 185 -18.91 -13.59 -12.75
CA GLU A 185 -17.50 -13.39 -12.48
C GLU A 185 -16.63 -14.40 -13.23
N LEU A 186 -15.49 -13.95 -13.77
CA LEU A 186 -14.54 -14.81 -14.48
C LEU A 186 -13.92 -15.87 -13.55
N GLY A 187 -13.79 -15.56 -12.25
CA GLY A 187 -13.24 -16.48 -11.27
C GLY A 187 -11.74 -16.72 -11.39
N ASP A 188 -10.97 -15.72 -11.83
CA ASP A 188 -9.52 -15.83 -12.04
C ASP A 188 -8.68 -15.68 -10.75
N GLY A 189 -9.32 -15.67 -9.58
CA GLY A 189 -8.65 -15.54 -8.29
C GLY A 189 -8.11 -14.14 -7.98
N THR A 190 -8.36 -13.14 -8.84
CA THR A 190 -7.78 -11.80 -8.65
C THR A 190 -8.78 -10.78 -8.12
N THR A 191 -8.38 -10.03 -7.09
CA THR A 191 -9.18 -8.93 -6.52
C THR A 191 -8.33 -7.68 -6.36
N LYS A 192 -8.88 -6.52 -6.72
CA LYS A 192 -8.21 -5.22 -6.58
C LYS A 192 -9.05 -4.33 -5.68
N VAL A 193 -8.47 -3.83 -4.60
CA VAL A 193 -9.13 -2.95 -3.65
C VAL A 193 -8.40 -1.63 -3.60
N ILE A 194 -9.15 -0.52 -3.64
CA ILE A 194 -8.62 0.80 -3.34
C ILE A 194 -9.42 1.35 -2.17
N LEU A 195 -8.73 1.61 -1.07
CA LEU A 195 -9.21 2.37 0.07
C LEU A 195 -8.87 3.85 -0.14
N ASN A 196 -9.89 4.67 -0.28
CA ASN A 196 -9.79 6.11 -0.41
C ASN A 196 -10.15 6.75 0.93
N ALA A 197 -9.14 7.31 1.59
CA ALA A 197 -9.29 7.90 2.91
C ALA A 197 -10.17 9.16 2.90
N LYS A 198 -10.29 9.85 1.75
CA LYS A 198 -11.21 10.98 1.54
C LYS A 198 -12.62 10.54 1.13
N GLY A 199 -12.92 9.25 1.17
CA GLY A 199 -14.24 8.74 0.84
C GLY A 199 -15.34 9.34 1.71
N SER A 200 -16.55 9.32 1.18
CA SER A 200 -17.81 9.70 1.83
C SER A 200 -19.01 8.85 1.39
N VAL A 201 -18.83 7.99 0.39
CA VAL A 201 -19.86 7.13 -0.20
C VAL A 201 -19.58 5.65 0.08
N GLY A 202 -20.63 4.92 0.44
CA GLY A 202 -20.56 3.51 0.81
C GLY A 202 -20.38 3.32 2.32
N GLU A 203 -20.57 2.08 2.77
CA GLU A 203 -20.49 1.73 4.18
C GLU A 203 -19.17 1.03 4.49
N ILE A 204 -18.53 1.46 5.57
CA ILE A 204 -17.34 0.82 6.17
C ILE A 204 -17.51 0.82 7.68
N SER A 205 -16.78 -0.05 8.37
CA SER A 205 -16.82 -0.07 9.84
C SER A 205 -16.22 1.22 10.43
N PRO A 206 -16.66 1.63 11.64
CA PRO A 206 -16.04 2.75 12.35
C PRO A 206 -14.54 2.57 12.57
N SER A 207 -14.08 1.33 12.80
CA SER A 207 -12.65 1.01 12.95
C SER A 207 -11.86 1.28 11.67
N LEU A 208 -12.37 0.87 10.51
CA LEU A 208 -11.73 1.16 9.23
C LEU A 208 -11.74 2.67 8.95
N LYS A 209 -12.85 3.35 9.25
CA LYS A 209 -12.96 4.81 9.09
C LYS A 209 -11.90 5.54 9.93
N GLY A 210 -11.72 5.14 11.19
CA GLY A 210 -10.71 5.71 12.08
C GLY A 210 -9.28 5.51 11.56
N PHE A 211 -8.98 4.33 10.99
CA PHE A 211 -7.69 4.11 10.32
C PHE A 211 -7.51 5.02 9.09
N LEU A 212 -8.54 5.18 8.26
CA LEU A 212 -8.49 6.10 7.13
C LEU A 212 -8.30 7.56 7.58
N ASP A 213 -8.85 7.96 8.73
CA ASP A 213 -8.59 9.28 9.31
C ASP A 213 -7.12 9.46 9.69
N LEU A 214 -6.44 8.43 10.21
CA LEU A 214 -4.99 8.48 10.44
C LEU A 214 -4.20 8.67 9.15
N VAL A 215 -4.62 8.03 8.06
CA VAL A 215 -3.99 8.18 6.74
C VAL A 215 -4.08 9.64 6.26
N LEU A 216 -5.13 10.37 6.64
CA LEU A 216 -5.27 11.81 6.40
C LEU A 216 -4.47 12.69 7.39
N GLY A 217 -3.75 12.08 8.34
CA GLY A 217 -2.99 12.77 9.37
C GLY A 217 -3.84 13.24 10.57
N LEU A 218 -5.09 12.78 10.68
CA LEU A 218 -5.94 13.10 11.83
C LEU A 218 -5.57 12.23 13.02
N GLN A 219 -5.75 12.76 14.22
CA GLN A 219 -5.46 12.05 15.46
C GLN A 219 -6.72 11.33 15.99
N PRO A 220 -6.59 10.12 16.56
CA PRO A 220 -7.70 9.45 17.22
C PRO A 220 -8.22 10.32 18.37
N PRO A 221 -9.54 10.52 18.51
CA PRO A 221 -10.08 11.25 19.65
C PRO A 221 -9.81 10.47 20.94
N ALA A 222 -9.62 11.16 22.07
CA ALA A 222 -9.35 10.53 23.37
C ALA A 222 -10.41 9.48 23.77
N ALA A 223 -11.67 9.69 23.37
CA ALA A 223 -12.77 8.75 23.61
C ALA A 223 -12.64 7.42 22.83
N SER A 224 -11.73 7.33 21.84
CA SER A 224 -11.46 6.12 21.05
C SER A 224 -10.24 5.33 21.54
N ALA A 225 -9.82 5.53 22.78
CA ALA A 225 -8.74 4.76 23.40
C ALA A 225 -8.99 3.24 23.27
N GLY A 226 -7.97 2.51 22.82
CA GLY A 226 -8.04 1.07 22.55
C GLY A 226 -8.63 0.69 21.19
N SER A 227 -9.19 1.65 20.44
CA SER A 227 -9.63 1.40 19.06
C SER A 227 -8.47 0.95 18.17
N TYR A 228 -8.80 0.38 17.01
CA TYR A 228 -7.80 0.00 16.02
C TYR A 228 -6.89 1.19 15.64
N ALA A 229 -7.47 2.35 15.37
CA ALA A 229 -6.72 3.57 15.05
C ALA A 229 -5.82 4.02 16.21
N ASP A 230 -6.30 4.01 17.45
CA ASP A 230 -5.48 4.34 18.63
C ASP A 230 -4.28 3.38 18.79
N ARG A 231 -4.48 2.08 18.59
CA ARG A 231 -3.40 1.09 18.63
C ARG A 231 -2.37 1.32 17.52
N VAL A 232 -2.82 1.61 16.30
CA VAL A 232 -1.92 1.95 15.18
C VAL A 232 -1.15 3.23 15.48
N GLN A 233 -1.79 4.30 15.95
CA GLN A 233 -1.13 5.57 16.26
C GLN A 233 -0.04 5.39 17.32
N LYS A 234 -0.29 4.60 18.37
CA LYS A 234 0.73 4.29 19.39
C LYS A 234 1.96 3.61 18.80
N GLN A 235 1.80 2.76 17.79
CA GLN A 235 2.94 2.14 17.09
C GLN A 235 3.67 3.13 16.19
N VAL A 236 2.95 4.08 15.58
CA VAL A 236 3.56 5.18 14.82
C VAL A 236 4.41 6.06 15.72
N ASP A 237 3.93 6.40 16.92
CA ASP A 237 4.61 7.30 17.86
C ASP A 237 5.97 6.75 18.36
N ILE A 238 6.18 5.44 18.27
CA ILE A 238 7.42 4.75 18.71
C ILE A 238 8.26 4.19 17.55
N ALA A 239 7.84 4.40 16.30
CA ALA A 239 8.53 3.92 15.10
C ALA A 239 9.72 4.81 14.69
#